data_AF-A0A0L0FQ19-F1
#
_entry.id   AF-A0A0L0FQ19-F1
#
_cell.length_a   1.000
_cell.length_b   1.000
_cell.length_c   1.000
_cell.angle_alpha   90.00
_cell.angle_beta   90.00
_cell.angle_gamma   90.00
#
_symmetry.space_group_name_H-M   'P 1'
#
loop_
_entity.id
_entity.type
_entity.pdbx_description
1 polymer ?
#
loop_
_entity_poly.entity_id
_entity_poly.type
_entity_poly.pdbx_seq_one_letter_code
_entity_poly.pdbx_strand_id
1 'polypeptide(L)'
;MGNCCGSQAAASKPDAPDHAPTTVDTLKTKDDTYEHRKAKEEEHSQDIEAEYKQLMAAVDEHAKKRGEYFDKSKAAHDKGDDAAAKELSNKGKEQGKLMEEAKRKASRAMFKKVNADHPEGTCDLHGQQVEPAMNLLESFIADMKAKGLKEVTIITGAGNHSDFHGPKIKPKVHEFLKKKGMPFEEVNNGSVKATI
;
A
#
# COMPACT_ATOMS: atom_id res chain seq x y z
N MET A 1 -15.06 -38.36 -74.16
CA MET A 1 -14.82 -37.24 -75.09
C MET A 1 -15.80 -36.13 -74.69
N GLY A 2 -15.49 -34.84 -74.66
CA GLY A 2 -14.25 -34.08 -74.94
C GLY A 2 -14.56 -32.56 -74.90
N ASN A 3 -13.52 -31.72 -74.99
CA ASN A 3 -13.51 -30.24 -74.93
C ASN A 3 -13.75 -29.59 -73.55
N CYS A 4 -12.95 -28.65 -73.03
CA CYS A 4 -11.90 -27.72 -73.54
C CYS A 4 -12.38 -26.41 -74.20
N CYS A 5 -11.64 -25.33 -73.91
CA CYS A 5 -11.84 -23.90 -74.25
C CYS A 5 -13.09 -23.24 -73.61
N GLY A 6 -13.05 -22.03 -73.03
CA GLY A 6 -11.94 -21.09 -72.79
C GLY A 6 -11.97 -19.84 -73.68
N SER A 7 -12.26 -18.66 -73.09
CA SER A 7 -11.86 -17.33 -73.57
C SER A 7 -12.07 -16.26 -72.48
N GLN A 8 -11.56 -15.03 -72.69
CA GLN A 8 -11.33 -13.99 -71.68
C GLN A 8 -12.20 -12.74 -71.90
N ALA A 9 -12.35 -11.92 -70.84
CA ALA A 9 -12.46 -10.43 -70.85
C ALA A 9 -13.65 -9.74 -71.58
N ALA A 10 -14.15 -8.55 -71.19
CA ALA A 10 -14.07 -7.77 -69.95
C ALA A 10 -15.12 -6.62 -69.92
N ALA A 11 -15.32 -6.02 -68.73
CA ALA A 11 -15.80 -4.65 -68.46
C ALA A 11 -17.27 -4.24 -68.74
N SER A 12 -18.05 -4.05 -67.67
CA SER A 12 -18.74 -2.77 -67.35
C SER A 12 -19.20 -2.72 -65.87
N LYS A 13 -19.03 -1.57 -65.23
CA LYS A 13 -19.59 -1.14 -63.92
C LYS A 13 -20.62 -0.02 -64.19
N PRO A 14 -21.45 0.46 -63.24
CA PRO A 14 -21.51 0.20 -61.79
C PRO A 14 -22.78 -0.64 -61.41
N ASP A 15 -23.35 -0.71 -60.20
CA ASP A 15 -23.24 0.10 -58.96
C ASP A 15 -23.45 -0.72 -57.66
N ALA A 16 -23.65 -0.03 -56.53
CA ALA A 16 -23.67 -0.53 -55.15
C ALA A 16 -25.10 -0.74 -54.56
N PRO A 17 -25.30 -1.18 -53.29
CA PRO A 17 -24.33 -1.66 -52.28
C PRO A 17 -24.71 -3.10 -51.79
N ASP A 18 -24.14 -3.73 -50.77
CA ASP A 18 -23.07 -3.38 -49.81
C ASP A 18 -22.24 -4.65 -49.48
N HIS A 19 -21.14 -4.49 -48.76
CA HIS A 19 -20.13 -5.53 -48.57
C HIS A 19 -20.56 -6.75 -47.75
N ALA A 20 -20.20 -7.92 -48.26
CA ALA A 20 -19.90 -9.14 -47.52
C ALA A 20 -18.61 -9.75 -48.10
N PRO A 21 -17.89 -10.66 -47.41
CA PRO A 21 -17.94 -11.06 -45.99
C PRO A 21 -16.50 -11.11 -45.35
N THR A 22 -16.30 -11.99 -44.37
CA THR A 22 -15.03 -12.60 -43.86
C THR A 22 -14.22 -11.95 -42.71
N THR A 23 -14.31 -12.61 -41.55
CA THR A 23 -13.22 -13.02 -40.60
C THR A 23 -12.15 -12.02 -40.15
N VAL A 24 -12.18 -11.66 -38.86
CA VAL A 24 -11.08 -11.67 -37.84
C VAL A 24 -11.74 -11.43 -36.46
N ASP A 25 -11.60 -12.30 -35.46
CA ASP A 25 -10.62 -12.31 -34.37
C ASP A 25 -10.04 -10.94 -33.90
N THR A 26 -9.99 -10.75 -32.57
CA THR A 26 -9.47 -9.58 -31.83
C THR A 26 -10.20 -8.23 -32.11
N LEU A 27 -10.35 -7.28 -31.18
CA LEU A 27 -9.70 -7.01 -29.89
C LEU A 27 -10.74 -6.60 -28.84
N LYS A 28 -10.72 -7.18 -27.63
CA LYS A 28 -11.19 -6.44 -26.44
C LYS A 28 -10.07 -5.48 -26.04
N THR A 29 -10.35 -4.18 -26.04
CA THR A 29 -9.34 -3.13 -25.83
C THR A 29 -8.80 -3.16 -24.40
N LYS A 30 -7.51 -2.90 -24.24
CA LYS A 30 -6.82 -3.03 -22.94
C LYS A 30 -7.27 -1.94 -21.94
N ASP A 31 -7.68 -0.77 -22.42
CA ASP A 31 -8.11 0.38 -21.62
C ASP A 31 -9.29 0.07 -20.68
N ASP A 32 -10.28 -0.67 -21.16
CA ASP A 32 -11.51 -1.02 -20.41
C ASP A 32 -11.23 -1.89 -19.17
N THR A 33 -10.04 -2.53 -19.13
CA THR A 33 -9.56 -3.34 -18.00
C THR A 33 -8.50 -2.63 -17.14
N TYR A 34 -8.06 -1.44 -17.53
CA TYR A 34 -7.10 -0.62 -16.79
C TYR A 34 -7.85 0.41 -15.95
N GLU A 35 -8.66 1.27 -16.55
CA GLU A 35 -9.41 2.30 -15.82
C GLU A 35 -10.41 1.69 -14.83
N HIS A 36 -11.04 0.56 -15.16
CA HIS A 36 -11.96 -0.14 -14.23
C HIS A 36 -11.25 -0.84 -13.06
N ARG A 37 -9.95 -1.11 -13.19
CA ARG A 37 -9.12 -1.68 -12.11
C ARG A 37 -8.54 -0.58 -11.24
N LYS A 38 -7.99 0.45 -11.88
CA LYS A 38 -7.53 1.69 -11.26
C LYS A 38 -8.64 2.38 -10.47
N ALA A 39 -9.87 2.46 -11.00
CA ALA A 39 -11.01 3.00 -10.26
C ALA A 39 -11.35 2.17 -9.00
N LYS A 40 -11.24 0.84 -9.06
CA LYS A 40 -11.41 -0.02 -7.87
C LYS A 40 -10.25 0.09 -6.88
N GLU A 41 -9.02 0.24 -7.37
CA GLU A 41 -7.83 0.50 -6.55
C GLU A 41 -7.93 1.89 -5.88
N GLU A 42 -8.44 2.91 -6.58
CA GLU A 42 -8.71 4.26 -6.07
C GLU A 42 -9.88 4.29 -5.08
N GLU A 43 -10.99 3.58 -5.34
CA GLU A 43 -12.14 3.43 -4.44
C GLU A 43 -11.71 2.69 -3.15
N HIS A 44 -10.99 1.57 -3.28
CA HIS A 44 -10.42 0.86 -2.14
C HIS A 44 -9.42 1.73 -1.37
N SER A 45 -8.58 2.51 -2.07
CA SER A 45 -7.67 3.49 -1.44
C SER A 45 -8.43 4.57 -0.67
N GLN A 46 -9.57 5.06 -1.16
CA GLN A 46 -10.40 6.07 -0.49
C GLN A 46 -11.07 5.52 0.78
N ASP A 47 -11.60 4.30 0.74
CA ASP A 47 -12.15 3.62 1.93
C ASP A 47 -11.08 3.35 3.00
N ILE A 48 -9.89 2.93 2.55
CA ILE A 48 -8.70 2.75 3.39
C ILE A 48 -8.27 4.08 4.02
N GLU A 49 -8.24 5.17 3.26
CA GLU A 49 -7.88 6.51 3.74
C GLU A 49 -8.92 7.07 4.72
N ALA A 50 -10.21 6.89 4.45
CA ALA A 50 -11.29 7.33 5.33
C ALA A 50 -11.23 6.65 6.71
N GLU A 51 -11.02 5.33 6.75
CA GLU A 51 -10.82 4.60 8.01
C GLU A 51 -9.48 4.94 8.68
N TYR A 52 -8.39 5.11 7.92
CA TYR A 52 -7.11 5.57 8.46
C TYR A 52 -7.26 6.93 9.16
N LYS A 53 -8.01 7.86 8.56
CA LYS A 53 -8.31 9.18 9.11
C LYS A 53 -9.13 9.10 10.40
N GLN A 54 -10.11 8.19 10.49
CA GLN A 54 -10.85 7.93 11.73
C GLN A 54 -9.94 7.36 12.83
N LEU A 55 -9.06 6.42 12.49
CA LEU A 55 -8.09 5.83 13.42
C LEU A 55 -7.03 6.85 13.88
N MET A 56 -6.66 7.80 13.02
CA MET A 56 -5.71 8.88 13.33
C MET A 56 -6.32 10.06 14.09
N ALA A 57 -7.66 10.21 14.15
CA ALA A 57 -8.30 11.26 14.93
C ALA A 57 -7.89 11.24 16.43
N ALA A 58 -7.70 10.05 17.01
CA ALA A 58 -7.18 9.89 18.36
C ALA A 58 -5.70 10.28 18.49
N VAL A 59 -4.89 10.07 17.44
CA VAL A 59 -3.48 10.49 17.38
C VAL A 59 -3.40 12.01 17.36
N ASP A 60 -4.23 12.68 16.56
CA ASP A 60 -4.30 14.13 16.48
C ASP A 60 -4.79 14.76 17.80
N GLU A 61 -5.76 14.15 18.48
CA GLU A 61 -6.23 14.59 19.80
C GLU A 61 -5.10 14.54 20.84
N HIS A 62 -4.35 13.42 20.91
CA HIS A 62 -3.20 13.30 21.80
C HIS A 62 -2.05 14.24 21.40
N ALA A 63 -1.81 14.45 20.11
CA ALA A 63 -0.81 15.39 19.60
C ALA A 63 -1.14 16.84 20.01
N LYS A 64 -2.41 17.26 19.88
CA LYS A 64 -2.89 18.58 20.33
C LYS A 64 -2.71 18.75 21.84
N LYS A 65 -3.20 17.80 22.64
CA LYS A 65 -3.05 17.83 24.12
C LYS A 65 -1.59 17.86 24.55
N ARG A 66 -0.72 17.09 23.86
CA ARG A 66 0.73 17.10 24.07
C ARG A 66 1.33 18.50 23.83
N GLY A 67 0.97 19.16 22.72
CA GLY A 67 1.38 20.53 22.42
C GLY A 67 0.95 21.50 23.54
N GLU A 68 -0.34 21.52 23.86
CA GLU A 68 -0.89 22.38 24.92
C GLU A 68 -0.19 22.19 26.27
N TYR A 69 0.13 20.95 26.66
CA TYR A 69 0.85 20.71 27.91
C TYR A 69 2.30 21.20 27.89
N PHE A 70 3.00 21.10 26.75
CA PHE A 70 4.35 21.66 26.64
C PHE A 70 4.36 23.18 26.57
N ASP A 71 3.39 23.81 25.90
CA ASP A 71 3.24 25.26 25.89
C ASP A 71 2.95 25.81 27.30
N LYS A 72 2.02 25.16 28.03
CA LYS A 72 1.73 25.47 29.44
C LYS A 72 2.94 25.21 30.35
N SER A 73 3.69 24.12 30.12
CA SER A 73 4.91 23.79 30.87
C SER A 73 5.99 24.87 30.70
N LYS A 74 6.23 25.30 29.46
CA LYS A 74 7.16 26.39 29.15
C LYS A 74 6.71 27.70 29.80
N ALA A 75 5.44 28.06 29.67
CA ALA A 75 4.90 29.28 30.28
C ALA A 75 4.90 29.28 31.82
N ALA A 76 4.99 28.12 32.48
CA ALA A 76 5.19 28.01 33.92
C ALA A 76 6.67 28.20 34.31
N HIS A 77 7.59 27.56 33.56
CA HIS A 77 9.03 27.73 33.73
C HIS A 77 9.47 29.19 33.50
N ASP A 78 8.93 29.84 32.46
CA ASP A 78 9.19 31.26 32.16
C ASP A 78 8.67 32.22 33.25
N LYS A 79 7.84 31.73 34.20
CA LYS A 79 7.36 32.44 35.39
C LYS A 79 8.10 32.05 36.68
N GLY A 80 9.06 31.12 36.61
CA GLY A 80 9.79 30.58 37.76
C GLY A 80 9.03 29.51 38.57
N ASP A 81 7.92 28.96 38.05
CA ASP A 81 7.21 27.84 38.68
C ASP A 81 7.68 26.50 38.07
N ASP A 82 8.87 26.08 38.50
CA ASP A 82 9.49 24.81 38.07
C ASP A 82 8.67 23.57 38.49
N ALA A 83 7.89 23.67 39.57
CA ALA A 83 7.05 22.58 40.04
C ALA A 83 5.89 22.33 39.07
N ALA A 84 5.12 23.37 38.75
CA ALA A 84 4.06 23.28 37.74
C ALA A 84 4.62 22.96 36.35
N ALA A 85 5.77 23.55 35.97
CA ALA A 85 6.43 23.26 34.70
C ALA A 85 6.75 21.77 34.56
N LYS A 86 7.31 21.15 35.61
CA LYS A 86 7.65 19.72 35.64
C LYS A 86 6.41 18.82 35.59
N GLU A 87 5.35 19.17 36.30
CA GLU A 87 4.08 18.43 36.26
C GLU A 87 3.45 18.46 34.85
N LEU A 88 3.37 19.65 34.24
CA LEU A 88 2.86 19.85 32.89
C LEU A 88 3.73 19.14 31.85
N SER A 89 5.06 19.16 32.00
CA SER A 89 5.99 18.41 31.15
C SER A 89 5.73 16.89 31.22
N ASN A 90 5.44 16.36 32.41
CA ASN A 90 5.10 14.95 32.59
C ASN A 90 3.77 14.58 31.93
N LYS A 91 2.74 15.44 32.06
CA LYS A 91 1.46 15.30 31.32
C LYS A 91 1.66 15.34 29.80
N GLY A 92 2.53 16.22 29.29
CA GLY A 92 2.91 16.25 27.87
C GLY A 92 3.59 14.96 27.40
N LYS A 93 4.50 14.39 28.21
CA LYS A 93 5.14 13.09 27.94
C LYS A 93 4.14 11.93 27.97
N GLU A 94 3.17 11.94 28.87
CA GLU A 94 2.10 10.94 28.96
C GLU A 94 1.20 10.97 27.70
N GLN A 95 0.76 12.16 27.26
CA GLN A 95 0.05 12.29 25.98
C GLN A 95 0.91 11.83 24.80
N GLY A 96 2.23 12.04 24.84
CA GLY A 96 3.16 11.46 23.87
C GLY A 96 3.14 9.92 23.84
N LYS A 97 3.07 9.24 24.99
CA LYS A 97 2.93 7.79 25.03
C LYS A 97 1.59 7.33 24.44
N LEU A 98 0.49 7.98 24.85
CA LEU A 98 -0.85 7.65 24.35
C LEU A 98 -0.98 7.86 22.84
N MET A 99 -0.35 8.91 22.30
CA MET A 99 -0.24 9.17 20.85
C MET A 99 0.46 8.01 20.12
N GLU A 100 1.60 7.53 20.61
CA GLU A 100 2.30 6.39 19.99
C GLU A 100 1.51 5.07 20.12
N GLU A 101 0.78 4.87 21.21
CA GLU A 101 -0.13 3.72 21.33
C GLU A 101 -1.31 3.80 20.36
N ALA A 102 -1.89 4.98 20.17
CA ALA A 102 -2.96 5.22 19.20
C ALA A 102 -2.46 4.96 17.77
N LYS A 103 -1.28 5.48 17.39
CA LYS A 103 -0.63 5.16 16.10
C LYS A 103 -0.41 3.66 15.91
N ARG A 104 0.09 2.96 16.94
CA ARG A 104 0.32 1.51 16.90
C ARG A 104 -1.00 0.73 16.72
N LYS A 105 -2.09 1.16 17.36
CA LYS A 105 -3.43 0.58 17.19
C LYS A 105 -3.97 0.83 15.78
N ALA A 106 -3.89 2.07 15.29
CA ALA A 106 -4.30 2.48 13.96
C ALA A 106 -3.57 1.68 12.86
N SER A 107 -2.24 1.66 12.92
CA SER A 107 -1.38 0.93 11.99
C SER A 107 -1.70 -0.57 11.98
N ARG A 108 -1.91 -1.19 13.15
CA ARG A 108 -2.32 -2.62 13.26
C ARG A 108 -3.72 -2.89 12.70
N ALA A 109 -4.69 -2.02 12.96
CA ALA A 109 -6.04 -2.16 12.42
C ALA A 109 -6.02 -2.09 10.89
N MET A 110 -5.30 -1.12 10.35
CA MET A 110 -5.12 -0.96 8.90
C MET A 110 -4.39 -2.15 8.27
N PHE A 111 -3.28 -2.59 8.89
CA PHE A 111 -2.56 -3.79 8.46
C PHE A 111 -3.47 -5.02 8.41
N LYS A 112 -4.31 -5.23 9.43
CA LYS A 112 -5.26 -6.36 9.45
C LYS A 112 -6.31 -6.26 8.35
N LYS A 113 -6.78 -5.05 8.00
CA LYS A 113 -7.74 -4.84 6.91
C LYS A 113 -7.10 -5.13 5.55
N VAL A 114 -6.01 -4.46 5.21
CA VAL A 114 -5.31 -4.65 3.92
C VAL A 114 -4.88 -6.11 3.73
N ASN A 115 -4.36 -6.77 4.78
CA ASN A 115 -3.92 -8.16 4.68
C ASN A 115 -5.05 -9.20 4.83
N ALA A 116 -6.31 -8.79 4.97
CA ALA A 116 -7.44 -9.72 4.91
C ALA A 116 -7.78 -10.14 3.48
N ASP A 117 -7.57 -9.24 2.51
CA ASP A 117 -7.85 -9.46 1.09
C ASP A 117 -6.65 -10.10 0.34
N HIS A 118 -5.50 -10.20 1.00
CA HIS A 118 -4.27 -10.79 0.44
C HIS A 118 -4.18 -12.31 0.69
N PRO A 119 -3.57 -13.09 -0.22
CA PRO A 119 -3.37 -14.53 -0.02
C PRO A 119 -2.41 -14.82 1.14
N GLU A 120 -2.64 -15.93 1.82
CA GLU A 120 -1.85 -16.37 2.99
C GLU A 120 -0.34 -16.42 2.65
N GLY A 121 0.48 -15.83 3.53
CA GLY A 121 1.91 -15.61 3.27
C GLY A 121 2.25 -14.25 2.64
N THR A 122 1.27 -13.42 2.29
CA THR A 122 1.52 -12.02 1.86
C THR A 122 1.37 -11.03 3.02
N CYS A 123 2.27 -10.05 3.07
CA CYS A 123 2.39 -9.02 4.10
C CYS A 123 2.56 -7.66 3.44
N ASP A 124 1.50 -6.86 3.45
CA ASP A 124 1.51 -5.51 2.90
C ASP A 124 1.78 -4.46 3.97
N LEU A 125 2.81 -3.65 3.70
CA LEU A 125 3.33 -2.58 4.53
C LEU A 125 3.31 -1.23 3.78
N HIS A 126 2.70 -1.13 2.59
CA HIS A 126 2.61 0.14 1.88
C HIS A 126 1.89 1.20 2.73
N GLY A 127 2.30 2.47 2.62
CA GLY A 127 1.74 3.59 3.39
C GLY A 127 2.02 3.58 4.90
N GLN A 128 2.54 2.50 5.48
CA GLN A 128 2.77 2.38 6.92
C GLN A 128 4.00 3.17 7.38
N GLN A 129 3.96 3.65 8.63
CA GLN A 129 5.16 4.23 9.26
C GLN A 129 6.21 3.15 9.53
N VAL A 130 7.49 3.51 9.36
CA VAL A 130 8.63 2.56 9.39
C VAL A 130 8.65 1.69 10.66
N GLU A 131 8.61 2.29 11.85
CA GLU A 131 8.68 1.52 13.10
C GLU A 131 7.46 0.60 13.30
N PRO A 132 6.20 1.06 13.16
CA PRO A 132 5.04 0.15 13.13
C PRO A 132 5.14 -0.96 12.08
N ALA A 133 5.56 -0.65 10.86
CA ALA A 133 5.71 -1.63 9.77
C ALA A 133 6.70 -2.75 10.13
N MET A 134 7.85 -2.42 10.70
CA MET A 134 8.83 -3.44 11.12
C MET A 134 8.32 -4.35 12.25
N ASN A 135 7.59 -3.78 13.22
CA ASN A 135 6.97 -4.55 14.31
C ASN A 135 5.87 -5.50 13.80
N LEU A 136 5.09 -5.05 12.80
CA LEU A 136 4.08 -5.87 12.14
C LEU A 136 4.73 -6.99 11.31
N LEU A 137 5.80 -6.69 10.57
CA LEU A 137 6.55 -7.68 9.79
C LEU A 137 7.16 -8.78 10.66
N GLU A 138 7.75 -8.43 11.82
CA GLU A 138 8.30 -9.42 12.74
C GLU A 138 7.22 -10.33 13.34
N SER A 139 6.06 -9.75 13.70
CA SER A 139 4.90 -10.52 14.18
C SER A 139 4.38 -11.46 13.08
N PHE A 140 4.19 -10.94 11.87
CA PHE A 140 3.71 -11.69 10.71
C PHE A 140 4.61 -12.88 10.37
N ILE A 141 5.93 -12.69 10.34
CA ILE A 141 6.88 -13.78 10.06
C ILE A 141 6.84 -14.85 11.14
N ALA A 142 6.67 -14.48 12.42
CA ALA A 142 6.49 -15.45 13.48
C ALA A 142 5.20 -16.28 13.29
N ASP A 143 4.09 -15.63 12.95
CA ASP A 143 2.81 -16.29 12.68
C ASP A 143 2.89 -17.23 11.46
N MET A 144 3.54 -16.81 10.38
CA MET A 144 3.70 -17.65 9.17
C MET A 144 4.62 -18.85 9.41
N LYS A 145 5.71 -18.70 10.18
CA LYS A 145 6.55 -19.81 10.63
C LYS A 145 5.75 -20.80 11.49
N ALA A 146 4.92 -20.31 12.40
CA ALA A 146 4.07 -21.16 13.26
C ALA A 146 3.01 -21.94 12.45
N LYS A 147 2.54 -21.38 11.33
CA LYS A 147 1.68 -22.06 10.34
C LYS A 147 2.41 -23.03 9.42
N GLY A 148 3.74 -23.07 9.43
CA GLY A 148 4.55 -23.94 8.58
C GLY A 148 4.76 -23.45 7.15
N LEU A 149 4.50 -22.17 6.86
CA LEU A 149 4.89 -21.56 5.59
C LEU A 149 6.42 -21.46 5.52
N LYS A 150 6.97 -21.67 4.32
CA LYS A 150 8.41 -21.60 4.01
C LYS A 150 8.81 -20.32 3.29
N GLU A 151 7.84 -19.61 2.73
CA GLU A 151 8.06 -18.40 1.94
C GLU A 151 6.97 -17.39 2.25
N VAL A 152 7.33 -16.10 2.21
CA VAL A 152 6.40 -14.97 2.37
C VAL A 152 6.70 -13.88 1.35
N THR A 153 5.66 -13.17 0.92
CA THR A 153 5.75 -11.99 0.05
C THR A 153 5.53 -10.74 0.89
N ILE A 154 6.44 -9.77 0.82
CA ILE A 154 6.40 -8.52 1.58
C ILE A 154 6.25 -7.37 0.59
N ILE A 155 5.12 -6.68 0.62
CA ILE A 155 4.85 -5.50 -0.21
C ILE A 155 5.27 -4.27 0.60
N THR A 156 6.19 -3.49 0.04
CA THR A 156 6.79 -2.28 0.64
C THR A 156 6.36 -0.98 -0.06
N GLY A 157 5.63 -1.11 -1.18
CA GLY A 157 5.15 -0.01 -2.02
C GLY A 157 6.12 0.33 -3.15
N ALA A 158 5.58 0.65 -4.35
CA ALA A 158 6.37 0.87 -5.56
C ALA A 158 7.21 2.18 -5.57
N GLY A 159 7.01 3.07 -4.60
CA GLY A 159 7.79 4.31 -4.44
C GLY A 159 7.38 5.49 -5.33
N ASN A 160 6.36 5.35 -6.18
CA ASN A 160 5.96 6.38 -7.16
C ASN A 160 5.37 7.66 -6.54
N HIS A 161 4.71 7.58 -5.38
CA HIS A 161 4.27 8.75 -4.61
C HIS A 161 5.27 9.05 -3.48
N SER A 162 6.38 9.69 -3.84
CA SER A 162 7.43 10.08 -2.90
C SER A 162 7.13 11.44 -2.24
N ASP A 163 6.15 11.50 -1.34
CA ASP A 163 5.92 12.68 -0.51
C ASP A 163 7.10 12.93 0.43
N PHE A 164 8.01 13.82 0.01
CA PHE A 164 9.12 14.48 0.73
C PHE A 164 10.12 13.63 1.55
N HIS A 165 9.86 12.33 1.75
CA HIS A 165 10.55 11.47 2.71
C HIS A 165 10.90 10.08 2.17
N GLY A 166 10.44 9.72 0.96
CA GLY A 166 10.84 8.52 0.23
C GLY A 166 10.43 7.17 0.85
N PRO A 167 10.60 6.06 0.11
CA PRO A 167 10.25 4.71 0.57
C PRO A 167 11.26 4.19 1.62
N LYS A 168 11.19 4.70 2.85
CA LYS A 168 12.04 4.29 3.99
C LYS A 168 11.81 2.85 4.45
N ILE A 169 10.70 2.22 4.04
CA ILE A 169 10.31 0.86 4.43
C ILE A 169 11.21 -0.18 3.75
N LYS A 170 11.33 -0.14 2.41
CA LYS A 170 12.14 -1.08 1.61
C LYS A 170 13.56 -1.33 2.15
N PRO A 171 14.41 -0.30 2.40
CA PRO A 171 15.76 -0.54 2.93
C PRO A 171 15.74 -1.15 4.35
N LYS A 172 14.73 -0.83 5.17
CA LYS A 172 14.58 -1.38 6.53
C LYS A 172 14.11 -2.84 6.52
N VAL A 173 13.26 -3.22 5.58
CA VAL A 173 12.91 -4.62 5.32
C VAL A 173 14.15 -5.41 4.91
N HIS A 174 14.96 -4.91 3.98
CA HIS A 174 16.19 -5.59 3.55
C HIS A 174 17.20 -5.73 4.71
N GLU A 175 17.36 -4.68 5.53
CA GLU A 175 18.22 -4.72 6.74
C GLU A 175 17.75 -5.81 7.72
N PHE A 176 16.44 -5.90 7.96
CA PHE A 176 15.84 -6.89 8.85
C PHE A 176 15.99 -8.33 8.34
N LEU A 177 15.71 -8.57 7.05
CA LEU A 177 15.85 -9.89 6.44
C LEU A 177 17.31 -10.38 6.50
N LYS A 178 18.27 -9.50 6.16
CA LYS A 178 19.71 -9.77 6.30
C LYS A 178 20.08 -10.07 7.76
N LYS A 179 19.64 -9.26 8.72
CA LYS A 179 19.93 -9.43 10.15
C LYS A 179 19.38 -10.75 10.72
N LYS A 180 18.27 -11.24 10.18
CA LYS A 180 17.64 -12.52 10.55
C LYS A 180 18.20 -13.72 9.76
N GLY A 181 19.13 -13.51 8.83
CA GLY A 181 19.71 -14.56 7.99
C GLY A 181 18.73 -15.17 6.99
N MET A 182 17.64 -14.48 6.65
CA MET A 182 16.59 -14.98 5.78
C MET A 182 16.93 -14.67 4.31
N PRO A 183 17.03 -15.67 3.42
CA PRO A 183 17.17 -15.46 1.99
C PRO A 183 16.00 -14.65 1.45
N PHE A 184 16.26 -13.73 0.51
CA PHE A 184 15.20 -12.95 -0.13
C PHE A 184 15.56 -12.55 -1.55
N GLU A 185 14.52 -12.38 -2.38
CA GLU A 185 14.57 -11.95 -3.78
C GLU A 185 13.63 -10.76 -3.98
N GLU A 186 14.04 -9.76 -4.75
CA GLU A 186 13.16 -8.67 -5.16
C GLU A 186 12.33 -9.12 -6.36
N VAL A 187 11.01 -9.25 -6.18
CA VAL A 187 10.09 -9.70 -7.24
C VAL A 187 9.74 -8.54 -8.17
N ASN A 188 9.59 -7.34 -7.61
CA ASN A 188 9.40 -6.09 -8.35
C ASN A 188 9.86 -4.90 -7.48
N ASN A 189 9.85 -3.67 -8.02
CA ASN A 189 10.33 -2.48 -7.31
C ASN A 189 9.69 -2.26 -5.93
N GLY A 190 8.46 -2.72 -5.70
CA GLY A 190 7.72 -2.59 -4.44
C GLY A 190 7.52 -3.88 -3.66
N SER A 191 8.01 -5.05 -4.09
CA SER A 191 7.74 -6.35 -3.45
C SER A 191 8.97 -7.24 -3.32
N VAL A 192 9.13 -7.83 -2.13
CA VAL A 192 10.24 -8.71 -1.76
C VAL A 192 9.69 -10.06 -1.33
N LYS A 193 10.18 -11.16 -1.90
CA LYS A 193 9.85 -12.52 -1.44
C LYS A 193 10.99 -13.04 -0.56
N ALA A 194 10.66 -13.61 0.59
CA ALA A 194 11.63 -14.06 1.59
C ALA A 194 11.33 -15.49 2.05
N THR A 195 12.38 -16.29 2.24
CA THR A 195 12.31 -17.65 2.80
C THR A 195 12.38 -17.57 4.33
N ILE A 196 11.45 -18.25 5.00
CA ILE A 196 11.26 -18.23 6.47
C ILE A 196 11.37 -19.62 7.09
#